data_AF-A0A3N9V3R3-F1
#
_entry.id   AF-A0A3N9V3R3-F1
#
_cell.length_a   1.000
_cell.length_b   1.000
_cell.length_c   1.000
_cell.angle_alpha   90.00
_cell.angle_beta   90.00
_cell.angle_gamma   90.00
#
_symmetry.space_group_name_H-M   'P 1'
#
loop_
_entity.id
_entity.type
_entity.pdbx_description
1 polymer ?
#
loop_
_entity_poly.entity_id
_entity_poly.type
_entity_poly.pdbx_seq_one_letter_code
_entity_poly.pdbx_strand_id
1 'polypeptide(L)'
;GREDRLNFGGPFRINCFHERTGLTLVLNGFDSTTGKITDTSGGITLVSKNGSDAATWHFAEIMHHWNRKHAQAVYVPSNCGKEPELVYRYGNLIRIGYGTDFTLCLKALALGKVDYDLGIKLENVSTKPKVKHRSQFRIKSADIELLYHKMKTVDLTA
;
A
#
# COMPACT_ATOMS: atom_id res chain seq x y z
N GLY A 1 0.32 15.54 -18.98
CA GLY A 1 0.82 15.93 -17.64
C GLY A 1 0.08 17.17 -17.18
N ARG A 2 0.34 17.68 -15.96
CA ARG A 2 0.00 19.08 -15.65
C ARG A 2 1.24 19.91 -15.94
N GLU A 3 1.04 21.12 -16.47
CA GLU A 3 2.11 22.08 -16.69
C GLU A 3 2.83 22.41 -15.37
N ASP A 4 4.12 22.72 -15.48
CA ASP A 4 5.00 23.08 -14.35
C ASP A 4 4.99 22.07 -13.18
N ARG A 5 4.88 20.77 -13.51
CA ARG A 5 4.78 19.68 -12.55
C ARG A 5 5.58 18.43 -12.93
N LEU A 6 6.53 18.05 -12.09
CA LEU A 6 7.25 16.78 -12.17
C LEU A 6 6.55 15.70 -11.32
N ASN A 7 6.44 14.48 -11.86
CA ASN A 7 5.75 13.37 -11.18
C ASN A 7 6.70 12.18 -11.01
N PHE A 8 6.95 11.81 -9.77
CA PHE A 8 7.62 10.57 -9.41
C PHE A 8 6.59 9.61 -8.80
N GLY A 9 6.18 8.62 -9.57
CA GLY A 9 5.08 7.77 -9.15
C GLY A 9 4.79 6.57 -10.02
N GLY A 10 3.64 5.96 -9.76
CA GLY A 10 3.23 4.70 -10.38
C GLY A 10 3.16 3.59 -9.34
N PRO A 11 2.34 2.56 -9.58
CA PRO A 11 2.28 1.39 -8.72
C PRO A 11 3.53 0.54 -8.93
N PHE A 12 4.24 0.27 -7.84
CA PHE A 12 5.33 -0.67 -7.80
C PHE A 12 4.82 -2.02 -7.30
N ARG A 13 4.98 -3.03 -8.15
CA ARG A 13 4.74 -4.45 -7.80
C ARG A 13 6.04 -5.09 -7.39
N ILE A 14 5.95 -6.07 -6.50
CA ILE A 14 7.13 -6.80 -6.06
C ILE A 14 7.84 -7.47 -7.24
N ASN A 15 9.17 -7.38 -7.25
CA ASN A 15 10.05 -7.96 -8.25
C ASN A 15 9.73 -7.57 -9.70
N CYS A 16 9.00 -6.47 -9.90
CA CYS A 16 8.67 -5.93 -11.22
C CYS A 16 9.49 -4.67 -11.46
N PHE A 17 10.29 -4.66 -12.53
CA PHE A 17 11.03 -3.48 -12.95
C PHE A 17 10.08 -2.39 -13.45
N HIS A 18 10.26 -1.16 -12.97
CA HIS A 18 9.44 -0.03 -13.36
C HIS A 18 10.21 0.89 -14.32
N GLU A 19 9.96 0.76 -15.62
CA GLU A 19 10.74 1.39 -16.71
C GLU A 19 10.95 2.90 -16.53
N ARG A 20 9.92 3.62 -16.11
CA ARG A 20 9.97 5.09 -15.99
C ARG A 20 10.85 5.58 -14.85
N THR A 21 11.06 4.76 -13.82
CA THR A 21 11.86 5.13 -12.64
C THR A 21 13.19 4.40 -12.59
N GLY A 22 13.33 3.29 -13.31
CA GLY A 22 14.52 2.44 -13.26
C GLY A 22 14.68 1.70 -11.93
N LEU A 23 13.59 1.55 -11.17
CA LEU A 23 13.57 0.94 -9.85
C LEU A 23 12.74 -0.34 -9.82
N THR A 24 13.11 -1.26 -8.93
CA THR A 24 12.38 -2.50 -8.63
C THR A 24 12.05 -2.51 -7.14
N LEU A 25 10.81 -2.85 -6.78
CA LEU A 25 10.43 -3.07 -5.39
C LEU A 25 10.80 -4.50 -4.98
N VAL A 26 11.52 -4.68 -3.88
CA VAL A 26 11.94 -5.99 -3.35
C VAL A 26 11.63 -6.10 -1.87
N LEU A 27 11.55 -7.34 -1.39
CA LEU A 27 11.44 -7.68 0.03
C LEU A 27 12.78 -8.25 0.49
N ASN A 28 13.61 -7.39 1.09
CA ASN A 28 14.90 -7.80 1.61
C ASN A 28 14.72 -8.32 3.04
N GLY A 29 15.18 -9.54 3.32
CA GLY A 29 15.06 -10.15 4.66
C GLY A 29 13.71 -10.82 4.95
N PHE A 30 12.91 -11.14 3.94
CA PHE A 30 11.68 -11.91 4.08
C PHE A 30 11.70 -13.13 3.14
N ASP A 31 11.52 -14.32 3.71
CA ASP A 31 11.36 -15.55 2.95
C ASP A 31 9.87 -15.77 2.65
N SER A 32 9.51 -15.64 1.38
CA SER A 32 8.14 -15.83 0.89
C SER A 32 7.66 -17.29 0.95
N THR A 33 8.57 -18.25 0.98
CA THR A 33 8.26 -19.69 1.04
C THR A 33 7.82 -20.07 2.45
N THR A 34 8.61 -19.67 3.45
CA THR A 34 8.28 -19.95 4.87
C THR A 34 7.37 -18.88 5.48
N GLY A 35 7.26 -17.71 4.85
CA GLY A 35 6.48 -16.58 5.33
C GLY A 35 7.09 -15.90 6.55
N LYS A 36 8.42 -15.95 6.71
CA LYS A 36 9.14 -15.46 7.89
C LYS A 36 10.09 -14.32 7.52
N ILE A 37 10.25 -13.38 8.46
CA ILE A 37 11.34 -12.41 8.42
C ILE A 37 12.62 -13.17 8.80
N THR A 38 13.57 -13.23 7.86
CA THR A 38 14.87 -13.89 8.03
C THR A 38 15.96 -12.91 8.45
N ASP A 39 15.77 -11.63 8.17
CA ASP A 39 16.64 -10.54 8.61
C ASP A 39 15.81 -9.38 9.16
N THR A 40 15.97 -9.10 10.45
CA THR A 40 15.23 -8.06 11.17
C THR A 40 15.67 -6.64 10.79
N SER A 41 16.86 -6.47 10.21
CA SER A 41 17.33 -5.19 9.67
C SER A 41 16.81 -4.92 8.25
N GLY A 42 16.19 -5.93 7.63
CA GLY A 42 15.59 -5.89 6.30
C GLY A 42 14.36 -4.97 6.19
N GLY A 43 13.77 -4.97 5.00
CA GLY A 43 12.71 -4.04 4.67
C GLY A 43 12.09 -4.26 3.30
N ILE A 44 11.10 -3.42 3.02
CA ILE A 44 10.57 -3.23 1.67
C ILE A 44 11.48 -2.19 1.02
N THR A 45 12.16 -2.52 -0.09
CA THR A 45 13.20 -1.67 -0.66
C THR A 45 12.93 -1.38 -2.13
N LEU A 46 13.12 -0.13 -2.54
CA LEU A 46 13.29 0.23 -3.95
C LEU A 46 14.77 0.11 -4.30
N VAL A 47 15.11 -0.78 -5.21
CA VAL A 47 16.48 -1.01 -5.68
C VAL A 47 16.62 -0.48 -7.09
N SER A 48 17.72 0.23 -7.36
CA SER A 48 18.05 0.70 -8.71
C SER A 48 18.53 -0.44 -9.60
N LYS A 49 18.52 -0.23 -10.92
CA LYS A 49 19.11 -1.17 -11.89
C LYS A 49 20.57 -1.56 -11.59
N ASN A 50 21.31 -0.73 -10.84
CA ASN A 50 22.72 -0.97 -10.49
C ASN A 50 22.86 -1.70 -9.14
N GLY A 51 21.76 -2.11 -8.50
CA GLY A 51 21.76 -2.79 -7.21
C GLY A 51 21.86 -1.87 -6.00
N SER A 52 21.78 -0.55 -6.18
CA SER A 52 21.81 0.40 -5.06
C SER A 52 20.41 0.64 -4.48
N ASP A 53 20.29 0.67 -3.16
CA ASP A 53 19.04 1.02 -2.49
C ASP A 53 18.71 2.51 -2.71
N ALA A 54 17.54 2.78 -3.28
CA ALA A 54 17.01 4.13 -3.48
C ALA A 54 16.15 4.58 -2.29
N ALA A 55 15.43 3.65 -1.66
CA ALA A 55 14.65 3.87 -0.45
C ALA A 55 14.34 2.53 0.22
N THR A 56 14.37 2.47 1.55
CA THR A 56 14.02 1.29 2.33
C THR A 56 13.02 1.67 3.41
N TRP A 57 11.96 0.88 3.55
CA TRP A 57 11.06 0.91 4.69
C TRP A 57 11.36 -0.30 5.56
N HIS A 58 11.97 -0.08 6.71
CA HIS A 58 12.38 -1.16 7.60
C HIS A 58 11.17 -1.87 8.20
N PHE A 59 11.25 -3.20 8.32
CA PHE A 59 10.15 -4.00 8.84
C PHE A 59 9.71 -3.56 10.24
N ALA A 60 10.65 -3.23 11.13
CA ALA A 60 10.35 -2.76 12.48
C ALA A 60 9.44 -1.53 12.49
N GLU A 61 9.73 -0.54 11.64
CA GLU A 61 8.98 0.71 11.57
C GLU A 61 7.55 0.48 11.05
N ILE A 62 7.41 -0.26 9.95
CA ILE A 62 6.10 -0.52 9.34
C ILE A 62 5.25 -1.43 10.23
N MET A 63 5.86 -2.43 10.87
CA MET A 63 5.16 -3.35 11.77
C MET A 63 4.49 -2.60 12.93
N HIS A 64 5.17 -1.61 13.52
CA HIS A 64 4.58 -0.77 14.56
C HIS A 64 3.39 0.06 14.07
N HIS A 65 3.44 0.59 12.85
CA HIS A 65 2.32 1.31 12.25
C HIS A 65 1.15 0.38 11.89
N TRP A 66 1.46 -0.79 11.36
CA TRP A 66 0.47 -1.78 10.92
C TRP A 66 -0.39 -2.24 12.10
N ASN A 67 0.25 -2.73 13.17
CA ASN A 67 -0.45 -3.30 14.30
C ASN A 67 -1.32 -2.28 15.03
N ARG A 68 -0.89 -1.01 15.13
CA ARG A 68 -1.72 0.05 15.75
C ARG A 68 -2.97 0.37 14.93
N LYS A 69 -2.85 0.42 13.60
CA LYS A 69 -3.91 0.96 12.74
C LYS A 69 -4.88 -0.10 12.21
N HIS A 70 -4.40 -1.32 11.98
CA HIS A 70 -5.14 -2.36 11.28
C HIS A 70 -5.63 -3.49 12.18
N ALA A 71 -5.29 -3.49 13.48
CA ALA A 71 -5.75 -4.49 14.44
C ALA A 71 -7.28 -4.63 14.49
N GLN A 72 -8.01 -3.54 14.23
CA GLN A 72 -9.46 -3.51 14.21
C GLN A 72 -9.91 -2.63 13.04
N ALA A 73 -10.27 -3.26 11.92
CA ALA A 73 -10.70 -2.57 10.72
C ALA A 73 -12.05 -3.09 10.23
N VAL A 74 -12.92 -2.15 9.90
CA VAL A 74 -14.21 -2.40 9.24
C VAL A 74 -14.20 -1.69 7.90
N TYR A 75 -14.63 -2.41 6.87
CA TYR A 75 -14.76 -1.91 5.52
C TYR A 75 -16.25 -1.76 5.19
N VAL A 76 -16.66 -0.51 5.02
CA VAL A 76 -18.05 -0.15 4.69
C VAL A 76 -18.11 0.16 3.20
N PRO A 77 -18.88 -0.61 2.39
CA PRO A 77 -19.07 -0.26 1.00
C PRO A 77 -19.89 1.03 0.89
N SER A 78 -19.58 1.85 -0.10
CA SER A 78 -20.30 3.09 -0.34
C SER A 78 -20.51 3.34 -1.82
N ASN A 79 -21.67 3.87 -2.18
CA ASN A 79 -21.91 4.49 -3.48
C ASN A 79 -21.71 6.00 -3.35
N CYS A 80 -21.03 6.60 -4.33
CA CYS A 80 -20.84 8.04 -4.42
C CYS A 80 -21.70 8.59 -5.58
N GLY A 81 -22.60 9.53 -5.27
CA GLY A 81 -23.27 10.39 -6.24
C GLY A 81 -22.57 11.74 -6.28
N LYS A 82 -22.41 12.32 -7.47
CA LYS A 82 -21.70 13.61 -7.64
C LYS A 82 -22.61 14.77 -8.04
N GLU A 83 -23.83 14.46 -8.49
CA GLU A 83 -24.81 15.42 -9.01
C GLU A 83 -26.16 15.20 -8.30
N PRO A 84 -26.92 16.25 -7.97
CA PRO A 84 -26.56 17.68 -8.09
C PRO A 84 -25.53 18.15 -7.05
N GLU A 85 -25.22 17.32 -6.05
CA GLU A 85 -24.20 17.56 -5.06
C GLU A 85 -23.51 16.24 -4.65
N LEU A 86 -22.36 16.35 -3.97
CA LEU A 86 -21.58 15.20 -3.53
C LEU A 86 -22.30 14.48 -2.38
N VAL A 87 -22.88 13.31 -2.67
CA VAL A 87 -23.58 12.48 -1.70
C VAL A 87 -22.96 11.09 -1.59
N TYR A 88 -23.00 10.52 -0.39
CA TYR A 88 -22.55 9.16 -0.12
C TYR A 88 -23.68 8.33 0.47
N ARG A 89 -23.86 7.11 -0.03
CA ARG A 89 -24.76 6.10 0.54
C ARG A 89 -23.95 4.90 0.98
N TYR A 90 -24.01 4.57 2.27
CA TYR A 90 -23.27 3.46 2.86
C TYR A 90 -24.14 2.20 2.89
N GLY A 91 -23.56 1.07 2.49
CA GLY A 91 -24.24 -0.22 2.50
C GLY A 91 -24.25 -0.84 3.90
N ASN A 92 -25.31 -1.58 4.21
CA ASN A 92 -25.47 -2.34 5.46
C ASN A 92 -24.62 -3.61 5.52
N LEU A 93 -24.17 -4.14 4.37
CA LEU A 93 -23.27 -5.30 4.30
C LEU A 93 -21.81 -4.86 4.46
N ILE A 94 -21.32 -4.88 5.68
CA ILE A 94 -19.95 -4.48 6.02
C ILE A 94 -19.01 -5.69 6.08
N ARG A 95 -17.71 -5.48 5.84
CA ARG A 95 -16.68 -6.51 6.01
C ARG A 95 -15.82 -6.18 7.23
N ILE A 96 -15.73 -7.10 8.16
CA ILE A 96 -14.93 -6.97 9.39
C ILE A 96 -13.72 -7.90 9.28
N GLY A 97 -12.52 -7.33 9.41
CA GLY A 97 -11.28 -8.09 9.51
C GLY A 97 -10.96 -8.42 10.97
N TYR A 98 -10.74 -9.70 11.28
CA TYR A 98 -10.39 -10.19 12.61
C TYR A 98 -8.97 -10.73 12.61
N GLY A 99 -8.15 -10.14 13.48
CA GLY A 99 -6.74 -10.50 13.60
C GLY A 99 -5.95 -10.06 12.37
N THR A 100 -4.89 -9.32 12.60
CA THR A 100 -3.89 -9.02 11.58
C THR A 100 -2.53 -9.08 12.23
N ASP A 101 -1.53 -9.43 11.42
CA ASP A 101 -0.14 -9.26 11.78
C ASP A 101 0.61 -8.77 10.54
N PHE A 102 1.78 -8.19 10.77
CA PHE A 102 2.57 -7.62 9.69
C PHE A 102 3.05 -8.67 8.67
N THR A 103 3.18 -9.95 9.06
CA THR A 103 3.59 -11.01 8.14
C THR A 103 2.51 -11.32 7.10
N LEU A 104 1.22 -11.15 7.41
CA LEU A 104 0.14 -11.23 6.41
C LEU A 104 0.31 -10.16 5.32
N CYS A 105 0.70 -8.93 5.71
CA CYS A 105 1.00 -7.86 4.77
C CYS A 105 2.21 -8.20 3.88
N LEU A 106 3.30 -8.72 4.47
CA LEU A 106 4.49 -9.15 3.72
C LEU A 106 4.18 -10.30 2.76
N LYS A 107 3.34 -11.27 3.17
CA LYS A 107 2.86 -12.34 2.27
C LYS A 107 2.04 -11.77 1.12
N ALA A 108 1.12 -10.85 1.39
CA ALA A 108 0.31 -10.21 0.35
C ALA A 108 1.18 -9.36 -0.62
N LEU A 109 2.23 -8.71 -0.12
CA LEU A 109 3.26 -8.04 -0.94
C LEU A 109 4.00 -9.04 -1.81
N ALA A 110 4.51 -10.14 -1.24
CA ALA A 110 5.23 -11.19 -1.96
C ALA A 110 4.38 -11.86 -3.06
N LEU A 111 3.05 -11.95 -2.85
CA LEU A 111 2.08 -12.42 -3.84
C LEU A 111 1.73 -11.37 -4.91
N GLY A 112 2.28 -10.15 -4.83
CA GLY A 112 1.96 -9.05 -5.74
C GLY A 112 0.53 -8.52 -5.59
N LYS A 113 -0.11 -8.73 -4.44
CA LYS A 113 -1.48 -8.27 -4.14
C LYS A 113 -1.51 -6.90 -3.47
N VAL A 114 -0.41 -6.53 -2.83
CA VAL A 114 -0.17 -5.17 -2.34
C VAL A 114 0.79 -4.48 -3.30
N ASP A 115 0.39 -3.32 -3.81
CA ASP A 115 1.22 -2.44 -4.61
C ASP A 115 1.74 -1.29 -3.72
N TYR A 116 2.99 -0.87 -3.96
CA TYR A 116 3.49 0.38 -3.42
C TYR A 116 3.18 1.53 -4.41
N ASP A 117 2.19 2.34 -4.11
CA ASP A 117 1.75 3.46 -4.95
C ASP A 117 2.42 4.76 -4.54
N LEU A 118 3.49 5.09 -5.28
CA LEU A 118 4.15 6.38 -5.18
C LEU A 118 3.33 7.44 -5.91
N GLY A 119 2.98 8.49 -5.17
CA GLY A 119 2.29 9.67 -5.71
C GLY A 119 3.05 10.96 -5.43
N ILE A 120 4.38 10.90 -5.47
CA ILE A 120 5.24 12.05 -5.20
C ILE A 120 5.18 12.99 -6.42
N LYS A 121 4.99 14.28 -6.15
CA LYS A 121 5.02 15.30 -7.20
C LYS A 121 5.66 16.59 -6.70
N LEU A 122 6.31 17.27 -7.62
CA LEU A 122 6.82 18.62 -7.45
C LEU A 122 5.96 19.55 -8.31
N GLU A 123 5.27 20.49 -7.67
CA GLU A 123 4.46 21.52 -8.32
C GLU A 123 5.22 22.85 -8.32
N ASN A 124 4.89 23.76 -9.24
CA ASN A 124 5.50 25.10 -9.33
C ASN A 124 7.02 25.05 -9.56
N VAL A 125 7.48 24.15 -10.43
CA VAL A 125 8.91 23.83 -10.63
C VAL A 125 9.69 25.04 -11.08
N SER A 126 9.11 25.86 -11.96
CA SER A 126 9.76 27.03 -12.55
C SER A 126 9.72 28.27 -11.64
N THR A 127 9.02 28.21 -10.51
CA THR A 127 8.85 29.34 -9.58
C THR A 127 9.30 28.99 -8.16
N LYS A 128 8.37 28.61 -7.28
CA LYS A 128 8.65 28.18 -5.91
C LYS A 128 8.23 26.71 -5.75
N PRO A 129 9.14 25.75 -5.97
CA PRO A 129 8.82 24.34 -5.98
C PRO A 129 8.15 23.88 -4.68
N LYS A 130 7.03 23.18 -4.80
CA LYS A 130 6.28 22.62 -3.68
C LYS A 130 6.19 21.11 -3.83
N VAL A 131 6.76 20.40 -2.86
CA VAL A 131 6.73 18.92 -2.83
C VAL A 131 5.43 18.44 -2.20
N LYS A 132 4.77 17.47 -2.83
CA LYS A 132 3.74 16.64 -2.19
C LYS A 132 4.26 15.21 -2.07
N HIS A 133 4.49 14.79 -0.83
CA HIS A 133 4.88 13.43 -0.51
C HIS A 133 3.64 12.53 -0.43
N ARG A 134 3.67 11.40 -1.14
CA ARG A 134 2.65 10.35 -1.02
C ARG A 134 3.34 9.00 -1.22
N SER A 135 3.42 8.26 -0.12
CA SER A 135 3.97 6.92 -0.02
C SER A 135 2.87 6.05 0.57
N GLN A 136 2.26 5.17 -0.25
CA GLN A 136 1.11 4.38 0.17
C GLN A 136 1.23 2.94 -0.29
N PHE A 137 1.02 2.00 0.62
CA PHE A 137 0.74 0.61 0.27
C PHE A 137 -0.75 0.44 0.01
N ARG A 138 -1.12 -0.23 -1.07
CA ARG A 138 -2.51 -0.40 -1.50
C ARG A 138 -2.80 -1.83 -1.89
N ILE A 139 -4.02 -2.26 -1.59
CA ILE A 139 -4.57 -3.55 -2.00
C ILE A 139 -5.92 -3.32 -2.66
N LYS A 140 -6.31 -4.22 -3.58
CA LYS A 140 -7.66 -4.24 -4.12
C LYS A 140 -8.65 -4.70 -3.04
N SER A 141 -9.86 -4.16 -3.03
CA SER A 141 -10.91 -4.60 -2.10
C SER A 141 -11.19 -6.10 -2.20
N ALA A 142 -11.11 -6.68 -3.41
CA ALA A 142 -11.28 -8.12 -3.62
C ALA A 142 -10.24 -8.98 -2.87
N ASP A 143 -9.01 -8.49 -2.72
CA ASP A 143 -7.89 -9.23 -2.11
C ASP A 143 -7.69 -8.87 -0.62
N ILE A 144 -8.51 -7.98 -0.05
CA ILE A 144 -8.27 -7.40 1.28
C ILE A 144 -8.34 -8.41 2.43
N GLU A 145 -8.98 -9.56 2.20
CA GLU A 145 -9.02 -10.66 3.17
C GLU A 145 -7.63 -11.24 3.46
N LEU A 146 -6.69 -11.14 2.51
CA LEU A 146 -5.31 -11.61 2.68
C LEU A 146 -4.56 -10.87 3.80
N LEU A 147 -5.07 -9.71 4.23
CA LEU A 147 -4.49 -8.92 5.31
C LEU A 147 -4.97 -9.33 6.70
N TYR A 148 -5.90 -10.28 6.80
CA TYR A 148 -6.51 -10.70 8.06
C TYR A 148 -6.53 -12.22 8.19
N HIS A 149 -6.50 -12.74 9.42
CA HIS A 149 -6.67 -14.18 9.63
C HIS A 149 -8.09 -14.65 9.31
N LYS A 150 -9.07 -13.77 9.51
CA LYS A 150 -10.47 -14.04 9.19
C LYS A 150 -11.14 -12.75 8.74
N MET A 151 -11.95 -12.84 7.69
CA MET A 151 -12.85 -11.77 7.29
C MET A 151 -14.30 -12.26 7.34
N LYS A 152 -15.21 -11.43 7.86
CA LYS A 152 -16.65 -11.73 7.93
C LYS A 152 -17.44 -10.60 7.28
N THR A 153 -18.44 -10.95 6.49
CA THR A 153 -19.48 -10.01 6.08
C THR A 153 -20.61 -10.01 7.11
N VAL A 154 -21.00 -8.83 7.58
CA VAL A 154 -22.07 -8.64 8.56
C VAL A 154 -23.13 -7.74 7.96
N ASP A 155 -24.39 -8.15 8.09
CA ASP A 155 -25.54 -7.30 7.79
C ASP A 155 -25.92 -6.52 9.07
N LEU A 156 -25.90 -5.19 8.98
CA LEU A 156 -26.25 -4.30 10.10
C LEU A 156 -27.76 -4.09 10.28
N THR A 157 -28.60 -4.71 9.43
CA THR A 157 -30.07 -4.64 9.51
C THR A 157 -30.70 -5.91 10.08
N ALA A 158 -29.89 -6.95 10.28
CA ALA A 158 -30.31 -8.24 10.83
C ALA A 158 -30.45 -8.23 12.35
#